data_AF-A0A3C0EWU0-F1
#
_entry.id   AF-A0A3C0EWU0-F1
#
_cell.length_a   1.000
_cell.length_b   1.000
_cell.length_c   1.000
_cell.angle_alpha   90.00
_cell.angle_beta   90.00
_cell.angle_gamma   90.00
#
_symmetry.space_group_name_H-M   'P 1'
#
loop_
_entity.id
_entity.type
_entity.pdbx_description
1 polymer ?
#
loop_
_entity_poly.entity_id
_entity_poly.type
_entity_poly.pdbx_seq_one_letter_code
_entity_poly.pdbx_strand_id
1 'polypeptide(L)'
;MGEEITSQTELGIWFHPKGYVPKYRVYSNALGVQQAMATLDIPPGKVTTHHAYIPLRAQARIENYQPHMHIRGKAMSMEAILPNGQVQMLNHVDNFDFNWHVNYVYTDNSAPVLPAGTILHITAWHDNSIDNRANPDPTQWVGWGQRSFDEMYHAHVNMTYLNDEDYEKIVAERRALRR
;
A
#
# COMPACT_ATOMS: atom_id res chain seq x y z
N MET A 1 -25.29 -5.00 -32.30
CA MET A 1 -26.40 -5.18 -31.35
C MET A 1 -25.81 -5.30 -29.96
N GLY A 2 -26.32 -4.55 -28.99
CA GLY A 2 -25.94 -4.68 -27.58
C GLY A 2 -27.21 -4.91 -26.77
N GLU A 3 -27.16 -5.83 -25.82
CA GLU A 3 -28.23 -6.10 -24.86
C GLU A 3 -28.06 -5.16 -23.66
N GLU A 4 -29.17 -4.68 -23.10
CA GLU A 4 -29.15 -3.89 -21.87
C GLU A 4 -28.75 -4.78 -20.69
N ILE A 5 -27.64 -4.46 -20.03
CA ILE A 5 -27.20 -5.18 -18.83
C ILE A 5 -27.87 -4.54 -17.61
N THR A 6 -28.85 -5.23 -17.02
CA THR A 6 -29.57 -4.80 -15.81
C THR A 6 -28.96 -5.44 -14.55
N SER A 7 -27.70 -5.13 -14.24
CA SER A 7 -27.08 -5.59 -13.00
C SER A 7 -27.41 -4.65 -11.84
N GLN A 8 -27.73 -5.20 -10.66
CA GLN A 8 -27.86 -4.45 -9.41
C GLN A 8 -26.74 -4.86 -8.45
N THR A 9 -26.11 -3.88 -7.80
CA THR A 9 -25.06 -4.07 -6.80
C THR A 9 -25.58 -3.58 -5.45
N GLU A 10 -25.42 -4.40 -4.42
CA GLU A 10 -25.77 -4.06 -3.04
C GLU A 10 -24.51 -3.94 -2.18
N LEU A 11 -24.55 -3.03 -1.19
CA LEU A 11 -23.48 -2.83 -0.21
C LEU A 11 -24.06 -2.87 1.20
N GLY A 12 -23.59 -3.82 2.00
CA GLY A 12 -23.86 -3.87 3.44
C GLY A 12 -22.86 -3.01 4.20
N ILE A 13 -23.35 -2.05 4.99
CA ILE A 13 -22.52 -1.23 5.88
C ILE A 13 -22.93 -1.51 7.32
N TRP A 14 -21.96 -1.87 8.15
CA TRP A 14 -22.18 -2.12 9.58
C TRP A 14 -21.76 -0.90 10.39
N PHE A 15 -22.66 -0.39 11.22
CA PHE A 15 -22.40 0.75 12.08
C PHE A 15 -22.23 0.31 13.53
N HIS A 16 -21.41 1.04 14.28
CA HIS A 16 -21.40 0.93 15.73
C HIS A 16 -22.76 1.34 16.34
N PRO A 17 -23.07 0.91 17.57
CA PRO A 17 -24.25 1.39 18.29
C PRO A 17 -24.27 2.92 18.37
N LYS A 18 -25.47 3.50 18.32
CA LYS A 18 -25.66 4.94 18.40
C LYS A 18 -25.01 5.50 19.68
N GLY A 19 -24.16 6.52 19.51
CA GLY A 19 -23.44 7.18 20.61
C GLY A 19 -22.08 6.58 20.95
N TYR A 20 -21.68 5.46 20.33
CA TYR A 20 -20.32 4.94 20.46
C TYR A 20 -19.31 5.89 19.80
N VAL A 21 -18.27 6.26 20.54
CA VAL A 21 -17.13 7.03 20.03
C VAL A 21 -15.90 6.13 20.00
N PRO A 22 -15.40 5.73 18.82
CA PRO A 22 -14.18 4.94 18.71
C PRO A 22 -13.00 5.67 19.38
N LYS A 23 -12.21 4.93 20.17
CA LYS A 23 -10.98 5.48 20.77
C LYS A 23 -10.01 6.00 19.71
N TYR A 24 -9.92 5.27 18.60
CA TYR A 24 -9.02 5.57 17.50
C TYR A 24 -9.78 5.81 16.21
N ARG A 25 -9.30 6.77 15.42
CA ARG A 25 -9.72 6.97 14.04
C ARG A 25 -8.72 6.29 13.10
N VAL A 26 -9.24 5.52 12.16
CA VAL A 26 -8.46 4.93 11.07
C VAL A 26 -8.41 5.91 9.90
N TYR A 27 -7.21 6.18 9.40
CA TYR A 27 -6.98 7.02 8.23
C TYR A 27 -6.56 6.14 7.06
N SER A 28 -7.34 6.16 5.97
CA SER A 28 -6.95 5.49 4.74
C SER A 28 -6.09 6.41 3.87
N ASN A 29 -4.95 5.90 3.41
CA ASN A 29 -3.98 6.65 2.62
C ASN A 29 -3.59 5.87 1.37
N ALA A 30 -3.38 6.57 0.25
CA ALA A 30 -2.76 6.03 -0.95
C ALA A 30 -1.29 6.46 -0.97
N LEU A 31 -0.42 5.69 -0.31
CA LEU A 31 0.99 6.05 -0.13
C LEU A 31 1.75 5.93 -1.45
N GLY A 32 2.40 7.02 -1.87
CA GLY A 32 3.22 7.07 -3.08
C GLY A 32 2.50 7.56 -4.33
N VAL A 33 1.18 7.81 -4.28
CA VAL A 33 0.42 8.25 -5.46
C VAL A 33 0.95 9.57 -6.05
N GLN A 34 1.33 10.54 -5.20
CA GLN A 34 1.90 11.80 -5.70
C GLN A 34 3.27 11.61 -6.35
N GLN A 35 4.12 10.74 -5.78
CA GLN A 35 5.41 10.40 -6.37
C GLN A 35 5.22 9.67 -7.71
N ALA A 36 4.29 8.70 -7.79
CA ALA A 36 3.97 8.03 -9.04
C ALA A 36 3.53 9.02 -10.13
N MET A 37 2.64 9.96 -9.81
CA MET A 37 2.21 11.00 -10.75
C MET A 37 3.36 11.86 -11.27
N ALA A 38 4.37 12.10 -10.43
CA ALA A 38 5.48 12.98 -10.77
C ALA A 38 6.65 12.28 -11.48
N THR A 39 6.86 10.99 -11.21
CA THR A 39 8.13 10.32 -11.55
C THR A 39 7.98 8.99 -12.26
N LEU A 40 6.76 8.50 -12.52
CA LEU A 40 6.58 7.19 -13.15
C LEU A 40 6.94 7.24 -14.64
N ASP A 41 7.93 6.44 -15.01
CA ASP A 41 8.53 6.44 -16.34
C ASP A 41 9.06 5.03 -16.66
N ILE A 42 8.41 4.33 -17.60
CA ILE A 42 8.65 2.91 -17.88
C ILE A 42 9.01 2.73 -19.36
N PRO A 43 10.30 2.58 -19.69
CA PRO A 43 10.75 2.37 -21.07
C PRO A 43 10.28 1.02 -21.64
N PRO A 44 10.23 0.90 -22.98
CA PRO A 44 9.98 -0.37 -23.67
C PRO A 44 10.97 -1.47 -23.29
N GLY A 45 10.48 -2.70 -23.11
CA GLY A 45 11.32 -3.89 -22.94
C GLY A 45 12.10 -3.97 -21.63
N LYS A 46 11.76 -3.16 -20.61
CA LYS A 46 12.49 -3.07 -19.34
C LYS A 46 11.63 -3.46 -18.14
N VAL A 47 12.31 -4.00 -17.13
CA VAL A 47 11.82 -3.99 -15.76
C VAL A 47 12.36 -2.74 -15.09
N THR A 48 11.48 -1.92 -14.54
CA THR A 48 11.83 -0.68 -13.83
C THR A 48 11.47 -0.77 -12.36
N THR A 49 12.12 0.08 -11.57
CA THR A 49 11.89 0.22 -10.13
C THR A 49 11.59 1.67 -9.82
N HIS A 50 10.56 1.91 -9.02
CA HIS A 50 10.12 3.25 -8.60
C HIS A 50 9.99 3.30 -7.09
N HIS A 51 10.28 4.48 -6.52
CA HIS A 51 10.37 4.66 -5.07
C HIS A 51 9.49 5.82 -4.60
N ALA A 52 8.81 5.63 -3.47
CA ALA A 52 8.17 6.71 -2.73
C ALA A 52 8.57 6.68 -1.25
N TYR A 53 8.79 7.86 -0.66
CA TYR A 53 9.19 8.03 0.73
C TYR A 53 8.16 8.88 1.45
N ILE A 54 7.52 8.32 2.47
CA ILE A 54 6.44 8.97 3.21
C ILE A 54 6.83 9.07 4.68
N PRO A 55 7.16 10.28 5.18
CA PRO A 55 7.49 10.47 6.59
C PRO A 55 6.25 10.44 7.47
N LEU A 56 6.29 9.64 8.55
CA LEU A 56 5.26 9.63 9.58
C LEU A 56 5.42 10.82 10.51
N ARG A 57 4.38 11.66 10.59
CA ARG A 57 4.38 12.87 11.45
C ARG A 57 4.10 12.58 12.92
N ALA A 58 3.54 11.41 13.23
CA ALA A 58 3.21 10.95 14.57
C ALA A 58 3.40 9.43 14.65
N GLN A 59 3.49 8.88 15.87
CA GLN A 59 3.47 7.43 16.08
C GLN A 59 2.20 6.84 15.45
N ALA A 60 2.36 5.73 14.73
CA ALA A 60 1.24 5.09 14.07
C ALA A 60 1.33 3.57 14.15
N ARG A 61 0.17 2.94 14.22
CA ARG A 61 -0.01 1.53 13.92
C ARG A 61 -0.47 1.37 12.47
N ILE A 62 0.20 0.50 11.74
CA ILE A 62 -0.11 0.14 10.36
C ILE A 62 -1.08 -1.04 10.37
N GLU A 63 -2.28 -0.86 9.83
CA GLU A 63 -3.38 -1.83 9.98
C GLU A 63 -3.47 -2.81 8.80
N ASN A 64 -3.00 -2.41 7.62
CA ASN A 64 -2.99 -3.26 6.44
C ASN A 64 -1.90 -2.83 5.44
N TYR A 65 -1.76 -3.63 4.39
CA TYR A 65 -1.04 -3.28 3.18
C TYR A 65 -1.80 -3.81 1.97
N GLN A 66 -2.12 -2.95 1.01
CA GLN A 66 -2.71 -3.36 -0.26
C GLN A 66 -1.95 -2.67 -1.39
N PRO A 67 -1.06 -3.38 -2.10
CA PRO A 67 -0.38 -2.82 -3.25
C PRO A 67 -1.39 -2.58 -4.37
N HIS A 68 -1.22 -1.46 -5.08
CA HIS A 68 -2.05 -1.11 -6.20
C HIS A 68 -1.18 -0.65 -7.36
N MET A 69 -1.29 -1.35 -8.48
CA MET A 69 -0.59 -1.12 -9.75
C MET A 69 -1.53 -1.51 -10.90
N HIS A 70 -1.17 -1.16 -12.14
CA HIS A 70 -1.89 -1.66 -13.31
C HIS A 70 -1.24 -2.92 -13.89
N ILE A 71 -1.50 -3.20 -15.17
CA ILE A 71 -1.25 -4.46 -15.88
C ILE A 71 0.23 -4.87 -15.88
N ARG A 72 1.16 -3.90 -15.85
CA ARG A 72 2.60 -4.13 -15.85
C ARG A 72 3.17 -4.21 -14.44
N GLY A 73 2.35 -4.12 -13.40
CA GLY A 73 2.80 -4.33 -12.03
C GLY A 73 3.41 -5.72 -11.86
N LYS A 74 4.62 -5.78 -11.32
CA LYS A 74 5.38 -7.02 -11.09
C LYS A 74 5.43 -7.36 -9.60
N ALA A 75 5.80 -6.39 -8.79
CA ALA A 75 5.97 -6.54 -7.35
C ALA A 75 5.82 -5.18 -6.66
N MET A 76 5.53 -5.20 -5.36
CA MET A 76 5.62 -4.01 -4.51
C MET A 76 6.04 -4.40 -3.09
N SER A 77 6.80 -3.52 -2.44
CA SER A 77 7.15 -3.65 -1.03
C SER A 77 6.88 -2.37 -0.25
N MET A 78 6.79 -2.52 1.07
CA MET A 78 6.79 -1.43 2.02
C MET A 78 7.80 -1.72 3.14
N GLU A 79 8.75 -0.81 3.31
CA GLU A 79 9.73 -0.82 4.38
C GLU A 79 9.49 0.34 5.35
N ALA A 80 9.86 0.15 6.61
CA ALA A 80 10.00 1.22 7.58
C ALA A 80 11.48 1.52 7.82
N ILE A 81 11.90 2.74 7.51
CA ILE A 81 13.20 3.29 7.88
C ILE A 81 12.99 4.06 9.18
N LEU A 82 13.41 3.47 10.29
CA LEU A 82 13.22 4.01 11.63
C LEU A 82 14.15 5.22 11.89
N PRO A 83 13.82 6.11 12.84
CA PRO A 83 14.65 7.27 13.18
C PRO A 83 16.09 6.94 13.61
N ASN A 84 16.34 5.70 14.06
CA ASN A 84 17.66 5.21 14.43
C ASN A 84 18.46 4.66 13.22
N GLY A 85 17.93 4.76 12.00
CA GLY A 85 18.54 4.25 10.76
C GLY A 85 18.27 2.78 10.47
N GLN A 86 17.58 2.05 11.36
CA GLN A 86 17.23 0.65 11.10
C GLN A 86 16.14 0.56 10.02
N VAL A 87 16.37 -0.29 9.02
CA VAL A 87 15.37 -0.61 8.00
C VAL A 87 14.68 -1.93 8.34
N GLN A 88 13.35 -1.94 8.25
CA GLN A 88 12.52 -3.12 8.50
C GLN A 88 11.59 -3.34 7.32
N MET A 89 11.66 -4.51 6.68
CA MET A 89 10.68 -4.94 5.71
C MET A 89 9.36 -5.21 6.42
N LEU A 90 8.28 -4.50 6.05
CA LEU A 90 6.94 -4.73 6.61
C LEU A 90 6.14 -5.67 5.71
N ASN A 91 6.18 -5.42 4.41
CA ASN A 91 5.42 -6.16 3.41
C ASN A 91 6.21 -6.31 2.12
N HIS A 92 6.08 -7.46 1.48
CA HIS A 92 6.57 -7.69 0.13
C HIS A 92 5.60 -8.61 -0.60
N VAL A 93 5.04 -8.12 -1.71
CA VAL A 93 4.30 -8.92 -2.69
C VAL A 93 5.21 -9.04 -3.89
N ASP A 94 5.77 -10.22 -4.08
CA ASP A 94 6.80 -10.54 -5.08
C ASP A 94 6.22 -10.89 -6.46
N ASN A 95 4.97 -11.35 -6.49
CA ASN A 95 4.22 -11.69 -7.70
C ASN A 95 2.84 -11.02 -7.69
N PHE A 96 2.83 -9.72 -8.00
CA PHE A 96 1.59 -8.94 -8.11
C PHE A 96 0.76 -9.40 -9.32
N ASP A 97 -0.56 -9.54 -9.14
CA ASP A 97 -1.50 -9.81 -10.22
C ASP A 97 -2.53 -8.69 -10.28
N PHE A 98 -2.59 -7.99 -11.43
CA PHE A 98 -3.53 -6.90 -11.66
C PHE A 98 -5.00 -7.31 -11.50
N ASN A 99 -5.33 -8.59 -11.68
CA ASN A 99 -6.70 -9.06 -11.49
C ASN A 99 -7.06 -9.29 -10.02
N TRP A 100 -6.07 -9.26 -9.11
CA TRP A 100 -6.23 -9.58 -7.69
C TRP A 100 -5.60 -8.49 -6.79
N HIS A 101 -6.32 -7.41 -6.55
CA HIS A 101 -5.93 -6.38 -5.58
C HIS A 101 -6.19 -6.82 -4.13
N VAL A 102 -5.38 -7.76 -3.64
CA VAL A 102 -5.50 -8.35 -2.31
C VAL A 102 -5.14 -7.32 -1.22
N ASN A 103 -6.02 -7.22 -0.22
CA ASN A 103 -5.78 -6.44 0.99
C ASN A 103 -5.23 -7.35 2.11
N TYR A 104 -3.97 -7.14 2.49
CA TYR A 104 -3.31 -7.87 3.57
C TYR A 104 -3.53 -7.14 4.89
N VAL A 105 -4.55 -7.56 5.65
CA VAL A 105 -4.89 -6.97 6.95
C VAL A 105 -4.07 -7.63 8.05
N TYR A 106 -3.43 -6.83 8.88
CA TYR A 106 -2.66 -7.34 10.01
C TYR A 106 -3.57 -7.79 11.15
N THR A 107 -3.12 -8.81 11.88
CA THR A 107 -3.66 -9.08 13.23
C THR A 107 -3.15 -8.03 14.23
N ASP A 108 -3.83 -7.88 15.37
CA ASP A 108 -3.44 -6.95 16.43
C ASP A 108 -1.97 -7.14 16.89
N ASN A 109 -1.48 -8.38 16.86
CA ASN A 109 -0.13 -8.74 17.29
C ASN A 109 0.94 -8.54 16.20
N SER A 110 0.55 -8.64 14.92
CA SER A 110 1.47 -8.49 13.78
C SER A 110 1.54 -7.07 13.24
N ALA A 111 0.52 -6.23 13.49
CA ALA A 111 0.43 -4.87 12.98
C ALA A 111 1.66 -4.03 13.38
N PRO A 112 2.48 -3.52 12.45
CA PRO A 112 3.63 -2.69 12.79
C PRO A 112 3.21 -1.46 13.61
N VAL A 113 3.93 -1.19 14.70
CA VAL A 113 3.75 0.03 15.52
C VAL A 113 5.05 0.80 15.45
N LEU A 114 4.99 1.97 14.83
CA LEU A 114 6.14 2.73 14.37
C LEU A 114 6.17 4.11 15.06
N PRO A 115 7.34 4.58 15.52
CA PRO A 115 7.46 5.91 16.11
C PRO A 115 7.30 7.01 15.06
N ALA A 116 6.98 8.22 15.51
CA ALA A 116 7.09 9.43 14.69
C ALA A 116 8.50 9.56 14.08
N GLY A 117 8.59 10.14 12.88
CA GLY A 117 9.83 10.29 12.13
C GLY A 117 10.26 9.05 11.34
N THR A 118 9.58 7.91 11.49
CA THR A 118 9.76 6.76 10.59
C THR A 118 9.41 7.16 9.16
N ILE A 119 10.23 6.75 8.18
CA ILE A 119 9.93 6.90 6.76
C ILE A 119 9.38 5.57 6.24
N LEU A 120 8.15 5.58 5.74
CA LEU A 120 7.61 4.47 4.97
C LEU A 120 8.14 4.57 3.55
N HIS A 121 8.91 3.57 3.13
CA HIS A 121 9.52 3.48 1.82
C HIS A 121 8.76 2.44 0.99
N ILE A 122 8.08 2.90 -0.06
CA ILE A 122 7.42 2.04 -1.04
C ILE A 122 8.38 1.82 -2.20
N THR A 123 8.61 0.56 -2.55
CA THR A 123 9.28 0.19 -3.80
C THR A 123 8.28 -0.54 -4.70
N ALA A 124 8.14 -0.08 -5.93
CA ALA A 124 7.26 -0.67 -6.93
C ALA A 124 8.09 -1.11 -8.14
N TRP A 125 7.83 -2.32 -8.62
CA TRP A 125 8.47 -2.87 -9.81
C TRP A 125 7.47 -3.05 -10.93
N HIS A 126 7.80 -2.57 -12.11
CA HIS A 126 6.99 -2.75 -13.32
C HIS A 126 7.75 -3.55 -14.36
N ASP A 127 7.07 -4.44 -15.06
CA ASP A 127 7.63 -5.29 -16.11
C ASP A 127 6.99 -4.95 -17.46
N ASN A 128 7.69 -4.12 -18.25
CA ASN A 128 7.32 -3.77 -19.61
C ASN A 128 8.07 -4.61 -20.65
N SER A 129 8.47 -5.84 -20.31
CA SER A 129 9.12 -6.78 -21.24
C SER A 129 8.11 -7.68 -21.97
N ILE A 130 8.60 -8.40 -22.98
CA ILE A 130 7.84 -9.43 -23.72
C ILE A 130 7.53 -10.67 -22.88
N ASP A 131 8.27 -10.88 -21.78
CA ASP A 131 8.09 -12.02 -20.89
C ASP A 131 6.88 -11.85 -19.95
N ASN A 132 6.46 -10.59 -19.70
CA ASN A 132 5.21 -10.31 -19.01
C ASN A 132 4.02 -10.57 -19.94
N ARG A 133 3.42 -11.76 -19.84
CA ARG A 133 2.28 -12.18 -20.67
C ARG A 133 1.04 -11.30 -20.53
N ALA A 134 0.91 -10.55 -19.44
CA ALA A 134 -0.19 -9.60 -19.25
C ALA A 134 0.06 -8.28 -19.99
N ASN A 135 1.31 -7.97 -20.34
CA ASN A 135 1.68 -6.74 -21.02
C ASN A 135 1.07 -6.68 -22.43
N PRO A 136 0.17 -5.72 -22.69
CA PRO A 136 -0.55 -5.66 -23.97
C PRO A 136 0.30 -5.12 -25.12
N ASP A 137 1.34 -4.33 -24.81
CA ASP A 137 2.31 -3.85 -25.79
C ASP A 137 3.65 -3.51 -25.08
N PRO A 138 4.68 -4.37 -25.21
CA PRO A 138 5.99 -4.15 -24.60
C PRO A 138 6.87 -3.15 -25.37
N THR A 139 6.41 -2.67 -26.54
CA THR A 139 7.16 -1.71 -27.38
C THR A 139 6.85 -0.26 -27.03
N GLN A 140 5.78 -0.01 -26.26
CA GLN A 140 5.37 1.34 -25.87
C GLN A 140 6.13 1.83 -24.66
N TRP A 141 6.37 3.14 -24.66
CA TRP A 141 6.78 3.87 -23.49
C TRP A 141 5.55 4.16 -22.64
N VAL A 142 5.62 3.88 -21.34
CA VAL A 142 4.46 3.98 -20.43
C VAL A 142 4.78 4.90 -19.27
N GLY A 143 3.85 5.81 -18.97
CA GLY A 143 3.94 6.71 -17.83
C GLY A 143 2.71 6.59 -16.93
N TRP A 144 2.57 7.55 -16.01
CA TRP A 144 1.42 7.61 -15.13
C TRP A 144 0.10 7.85 -15.88
N GLY A 145 -0.97 7.14 -15.50
CA GLY A 145 -2.32 7.41 -15.98
C GLY A 145 -3.40 6.57 -15.31
N GLN A 146 -4.66 6.87 -15.60
CA GLN A 146 -5.83 6.24 -14.97
C GLN A 146 -6.37 5.03 -15.75
N ARG A 147 -5.93 4.84 -16.99
CA ARG A 147 -6.37 3.69 -17.80
C ARG A 147 -5.54 2.48 -17.44
N SER A 148 -6.11 1.28 -17.51
CA SER A 148 -5.39 0.03 -17.22
C SER A 148 -4.13 -0.19 -18.08
N PHE A 149 -4.06 0.47 -19.25
CA PHE A 149 -2.92 0.42 -20.18
C PHE A 149 -1.84 1.47 -19.89
N ASP A 150 -2.18 2.54 -19.16
CA ASP A 150 -1.22 3.40 -18.48
C ASP A 150 -0.76 2.70 -17.19
N GLU A 151 0.14 3.31 -16.41
CA GLU A 151 0.55 2.74 -15.13
C GLU A 151 0.33 3.64 -13.93
N MET A 152 0.35 3.04 -12.75
CA MET A 152 0.45 3.72 -11.47
C MET A 152 1.13 2.84 -10.43
N TYR A 153 1.52 3.43 -9.31
CA TYR A 153 1.78 2.66 -8.10
C TYR A 153 1.38 3.46 -6.86
N HIS A 154 0.77 2.78 -5.91
CA HIS A 154 0.67 3.23 -4.52
C HIS A 154 0.31 2.03 -3.64
N ALA A 155 0.53 2.17 -2.35
CA ALA A 155 -0.01 1.24 -1.36
C ALA A 155 -1.23 1.87 -0.68
N HIS A 156 -2.38 1.21 -0.73
CA HIS A 156 -3.52 1.55 0.12
C HIS A 156 -3.23 1.07 1.54
N VAL A 157 -2.98 2.02 2.44
CA VAL A 157 -2.59 1.75 3.83
C VAL A 157 -3.49 2.53 4.78
N ASN A 158 -4.13 1.77 5.66
CA ASN A 158 -4.89 2.25 6.80
C ASN A 158 -3.93 2.40 7.98
N MET A 159 -3.96 3.58 8.60
CA MET A 159 -3.12 3.93 9.73
C MET A 159 -3.96 4.43 10.88
N THR A 160 -3.60 4.01 12.08
CA THR A 160 -4.11 4.55 13.33
C THR A 160 -3.00 5.35 14.01
N TYR A 161 -3.18 6.66 14.17
CA TYR A 161 -2.24 7.48 14.93
C TYR A 161 -2.45 7.29 16.43
N LEU A 162 -1.34 7.17 17.15
CA LEU A 162 -1.31 6.91 18.59
C LEU A 162 -0.77 8.14 19.32
N ASN A 163 -1.31 8.39 20.51
CA ASN A 163 -0.64 9.28 21.47
C ASN A 163 0.55 8.55 22.13
N ASP A 164 1.36 9.30 22.90
CA ASP A 164 2.57 8.77 23.52
C ASP A 164 2.26 7.63 24.52
N GLU A 165 1.24 7.79 25.35
CA GLU A 165 0.83 6.79 26.35
C GLU A 165 0.45 5.45 25.69
N ASP A 166 -0.40 5.50 24.67
CA ASP A 166 -0.86 4.31 23.94
C ASP A 166 0.27 3.64 23.17
N TYR A 167 1.16 4.43 22.56
CA TYR A 167 2.34 3.91 21.88
C TYR A 167 3.29 3.19 22.85
N GLU A 168 3.66 3.83 23.96
CA GLU A 168 4.54 3.26 24.97
C GLU A 168 3.96 1.99 25.58
N LYS A 169 2.66 1.98 25.88
CA LYS A 169 1.95 0.81 26.38
C LYS A 169 2.03 -0.37 25.42
N ILE A 170 1.68 -0.17 24.14
CA ILE A 170 1.71 -1.25 23.14
C ILE A 170 3.14 -1.78 22.95
N VAL A 171 4.14 -0.90 22.91
CA VAL A 171 5.55 -1.30 22.78
C VAL A 171 6.01 -2.13 23.98
N ALA A 172 5.64 -1.72 25.20
CA ALA A 172 5.97 -2.44 26.43
C ALA A 172 5.33 -3.83 26.47
N GLU A 173 4.03 -3.92 26.15
CA GLU A 173 3.28 -5.18 26.09
C GLU A 173 3.90 -6.15 25.08
N ARG A 174 4.22 -5.68 23.86
CA ARG A 174 4.88 -6.50 22.83
C ARG A 174 6.29 -6.95 23.22
N ARG A 175 7.03 -6.12 23.94
CA ARG A 175 8.35 -6.49 24.46
C ARG A 175 8.24 -7.61 25.52
N ALA A 176 7.21 -7.57 26.36
CA ALA A 176 6.97 -8.60 27.36
C ALA A 176 6.59 -9.96 26.73
N LEU A 177 5.80 -9.96 25.65
CA LEU A 177 5.38 -11.18 24.94
C LEU A 177 6.51 -11.87 24.16
N ARG A 178 7.65 -11.18 23.93
CA ARG A 178 8.82 -11.72 23.22
C ARG A 178 9.89 -12.28 24.16
N ARG A 179 9.67 -12.23 25.48
CA ARG A 179 10.52 -12.83 26.51
C ARG A 179 10.00 -14.21 26.88
#